data_AF-A0A7S4P298-F1
#
_entry.id   AF-A0A7S4P298-F1
#
_cell.length_a   1.000
_cell.length_b   1.000
_cell.length_c   1.000
_cell.angle_alpha   90.00
_cell.angle_beta   90.00
_cell.angle_gamma   90.00
#
_symmetry.space_group_name_H-M   'P 1'
#
loop_
_entity.id
_entity.type
_entity.pdbx_description
1 polymer ?
#
loop_
_entity_poly.entity_id
_entity_poly.type
_entity_poly.pdbx_seq_one_letter_code
_entity_poly.pdbx_strand_id
1 'polypeptide(L)'
;MTKQEKEEKQGSEEDEREESKEEESEGEREEHQLIAHNIVHLRSFLSLSEQVTLYEAILSASLTFTPTQARNANSTFTKTISMTTTSKKWQGKIPPTFLEYCDRAVLEASKVSPSIPPSISPTYITSFRYPVDGGKLTPHIDYDSSWVVLFSLGETARFLIKPPKKRETGRGRGRGRERVEIL
;
A
#
# COMPACT_ATOMS: atom_id res chain seq x y z
N MET A 1 8.85 78.55 7.15
CA MET A 1 8.16 77.57 8.01
C MET A 1 7.90 76.37 7.12
N THR A 2 8.37 75.16 7.36
CA THR A 2 8.40 74.38 8.62
C THR A 2 9.43 73.28 8.44
N LYS A 3 10.32 73.03 9.40
CA LYS A 3 10.21 71.87 10.32
C LYS A 3 9.61 70.63 9.63
N GLN A 4 10.45 69.60 9.55
CA GLN A 4 10.11 68.17 9.39
C GLN A 4 10.19 67.59 7.98
N GLU A 5 11.34 67.79 7.34
CA GLU A 5 12.06 66.72 6.61
C GLU A 5 12.52 65.63 7.59
N LYS A 6 11.60 65.04 8.36
CA LYS A 6 11.93 64.04 9.37
C LYS A 6 10.82 63.01 9.57
N GLU A 7 10.21 62.56 8.49
CA GLU A 7 9.31 61.40 8.47
C GLU A 7 9.54 60.57 7.19
N GLU A 8 10.81 60.38 6.84
CA GLU A 8 11.23 59.20 6.07
C GLU A 8 11.67 58.14 7.08
N LYS A 9 11.19 56.91 6.92
CA LYS A 9 11.47 55.68 7.69
C LYS A 9 10.63 55.43 8.94
N GLN A 10 9.33 55.19 8.75
CA GLN A 10 8.54 54.37 9.70
C GLN A 10 7.19 53.93 9.11
N GLY A 11 7.18 53.41 7.89
CA GLY A 11 5.92 53.03 7.21
C GLY A 11 6.08 51.94 6.15
N SER A 12 7.00 50.99 6.36
CA SER A 12 7.30 49.93 5.37
C SER A 12 7.44 48.53 5.98
N GLU A 13 6.86 48.25 7.16
CA GLU A 13 7.03 46.96 7.85
C GLU A 13 5.75 46.39 8.50
N GLU A 14 4.55 46.82 8.09
CA GLU A 14 3.29 46.29 8.66
C GLU A 14 2.27 45.80 7.62
N ASP A 15 2.70 45.48 6.39
CA ASP A 15 1.80 45.03 5.31
C ASP A 15 2.19 43.65 4.73
N GLU A 16 2.87 42.80 5.50
CA GLU A 16 3.25 41.42 5.12
C GLU A 16 2.78 40.34 6.13
N ARG A 17 1.74 40.61 6.93
CA ARG A 17 1.33 39.69 8.02
C ARG A 17 -0.12 39.24 8.08
N GLU A 18 -0.89 39.44 7.02
CA GLU A 18 -2.25 38.90 6.94
C GLU A 18 -2.56 38.35 5.55
N GLU A 19 -1.90 37.25 5.14
CA GLU A 19 -2.49 36.37 4.13
C GLU A 19 -2.02 34.93 4.33
N SER A 20 -2.99 34.02 4.35
CA SER A 20 -2.86 32.55 4.46
C SER A 20 -2.31 31.97 5.76
N LYS A 21 -3.07 32.14 6.85
CA LYS A 21 -3.38 30.97 7.69
C LYS A 21 -4.24 30.04 6.85
N GLU A 22 -3.61 29.23 6.00
CA GLU A 22 -4.24 27.99 5.56
C GLU A 22 -4.31 27.11 6.81
N GLU A 23 -5.49 27.13 7.42
CA GLU A 23 -5.96 26.07 8.29
C GLU A 23 -5.88 24.78 7.48
N GLU A 24 -4.74 24.08 7.60
CA GLU A 24 -4.70 22.64 7.45
C GLU A 24 -5.71 22.10 8.46
N SER A 25 -6.94 21.92 8.01
CA SER A 25 -7.86 21.03 8.67
C SER A 25 -7.16 19.67 8.65
N GLU A 26 -6.50 19.35 9.76
CA GLU A 26 -6.13 17.99 10.14
C GLU A 26 -7.45 17.20 10.23
N GLY A 27 -7.99 16.83 9.07
CA GLY A 27 -9.03 15.85 8.95
C GLY A 27 -8.52 14.64 9.70
N GLU A 28 -9.33 14.20 10.68
CA GLU A 28 -9.10 13.02 11.51
C GLU A 28 -8.29 12.00 10.72
N ARG A 29 -6.99 11.86 11.04
CA ARG A 29 -6.15 10.87 10.38
C ARG A 29 -6.80 9.53 10.68
N GLU A 30 -7.44 8.93 9.68
CA GLU A 30 -8.14 7.66 9.88
C GLU A 30 -7.15 6.64 10.45
N GLU A 31 -7.45 6.14 11.64
CA GLU A 31 -6.52 5.32 12.43
C GLU A 31 -6.24 3.97 11.74
N HIS A 32 -4.99 3.51 11.83
CA HIS A 32 -4.60 2.17 11.39
C HIS A 32 -5.37 1.10 12.18
N GLN A 33 -5.80 0.04 11.51
CA GLN A 33 -6.76 -0.90 12.09
C GLN A 33 -6.21 -2.33 12.11
N LEU A 34 -6.28 -2.98 13.29
CA LEU A 34 -6.12 -4.43 13.40
C LEU A 34 -7.43 -5.12 12.97
N ILE A 35 -7.40 -5.84 11.86
CA ILE A 35 -8.57 -6.52 11.28
C ILE A 35 -8.74 -7.93 11.87
N ALA A 36 -7.63 -8.66 12.00
CA ALA A 36 -7.58 -9.99 12.60
C ALA A 36 -6.15 -10.27 13.11
N HIS A 37 -5.94 -11.43 13.74
CA HIS A 37 -4.59 -11.87 14.11
C HIS A 37 -3.70 -11.90 12.85
N ASN A 38 -2.62 -11.12 12.86
CA ASN A 38 -1.68 -10.94 11.73
C ASN A 38 -2.22 -10.18 10.51
N ILE A 39 -3.32 -9.43 10.64
CA ILE A 39 -3.86 -8.62 9.54
C ILE A 39 -4.06 -7.19 10.01
N VAL A 40 -3.27 -6.28 9.47
CA VAL A 40 -3.36 -4.84 9.74
C VAL A 40 -3.72 -4.11 8.45
N HIS A 41 -4.64 -3.17 8.56
CA HIS A 41 -5.02 -2.25 7.50
C HIS A 41 -4.47 -0.85 7.82
N LEU A 42 -3.51 -0.40 7.00
CA LEU A 42 -2.93 0.94 7.11
C LEU A 42 -3.67 1.90 6.19
N ARG A 43 -4.62 2.65 6.76
CA ARG A 43 -5.40 3.65 6.03
C ARG A 43 -4.52 4.83 5.63
N SER A 44 -4.76 5.35 4.42
CA SER A 44 -4.08 6.53 3.87
C SER A 44 -2.56 6.51 4.03
N PHE A 45 -1.97 5.31 3.96
CA PHE A 45 -0.54 5.10 4.21
C PHE A 45 0.36 5.82 3.19
N LEU A 46 -0.05 5.82 1.92
CA LEU A 46 0.65 6.53 0.85
C LEU A 46 0.02 7.91 0.65
N SER A 47 0.84 8.95 0.74
CA SER A 47 0.48 10.29 0.27
C SER A 47 0.22 10.28 -1.24
N LEU A 48 -0.45 11.32 -1.75
CA LEU A 48 -0.77 11.41 -3.18
C LEU A 48 0.47 11.35 -4.07
N SER A 49 1.56 12.04 -3.68
CA SER A 49 2.83 12.01 -4.42
C SER A 49 3.46 10.61 -4.44
N GLU A 50 3.37 9.86 -3.34
CA GLU A 50 3.85 8.48 -3.25
C GLU A 50 2.98 7.52 -4.08
N GLN A 51 1.66 7.75 -4.12
CA GLN A 51 0.76 6.99 -4.99
C GLN A 51 1.14 7.17 -6.47
N VAL A 52 1.40 8.41 -6.90
CA VAL A 52 1.87 8.72 -8.26
C VAL A 52 3.21 8.03 -8.53
N THR A 53 4.18 8.19 -7.62
CA THR A 53 5.52 7.59 -7.75
C THR A 53 5.44 6.06 -7.87
N LEU A 54 4.62 5.41 -7.03
CA LEU A 54 4.41 3.96 -7.08
C LEU A 54 3.75 3.54 -8.39
N TYR A 55 2.76 4.30 -8.87
CA TYR A 55 2.08 4.01 -10.12
C TYR A 55 3.02 4.12 -11.33
N GLU A 56 3.85 5.16 -11.39
CA GLU A 56 4.86 5.32 -12.44
C GLU A 56 5.90 4.19 -12.41
N ALA A 57 6.33 3.77 -11.21
CA ALA A 57 7.20 2.61 -11.06
C ALA A 57 6.55 1.32 -11.56
N ILE A 58 5.24 1.13 -11.32
CA ILE A 58 4.47 0.01 -11.87
C ILE A 58 4.44 0.07 -13.40
N LEU A 59 4.11 1.23 -13.98
CA LEU A 59 4.05 1.40 -15.42
C LEU A 59 5.40 1.09 -16.08
N SER A 60 6.49 1.67 -15.56
CA SER A 60 7.85 1.42 -16.05
C SER A 60 8.23 -0.06 -15.97
N ALA A 61 8.00 -0.70 -14.83
CA ALA A 61 8.28 -2.13 -14.65
C ALA A 61 7.45 -3.02 -15.58
N SER A 62 6.20 -2.64 -15.88
CA SER A 62 5.29 -3.39 -16.75
C SER A 62 5.78 -3.47 -18.20
N LEU A 63 6.58 -2.50 -18.67
CA LEU A 63 7.15 -2.52 -20.03
C LEU A 63 8.05 -3.74 -20.28
N THR A 64 8.60 -4.33 -19.22
CA THR A 64 9.47 -5.51 -19.29
C THR A 64 8.72 -6.83 -19.15
N PHE A 65 7.40 -6.79 -18.97
CA PHE A 65 6.56 -7.94 -18.70
C PHE A 65 5.38 -8.01 -19.68
N THR A 66 5.21 -9.15 -20.35
CA THR A 66 4.03 -9.37 -21.19
C THR A 66 2.81 -9.56 -20.30
N PRO A 67 1.79 -8.69 -20.35
CA PRO A 67 0.61 -8.81 -19.49
C PRO A 67 -0.11 -10.14 -19.71
N THR A 68 -0.62 -10.72 -18.63
CA THR A 68 -1.34 -12.00 -18.69
C THR A 68 -2.70 -11.87 -18.03
N GLN A 69 -3.74 -12.40 -18.68
CA GLN A 69 -5.07 -12.44 -18.09
C GLN A 69 -5.12 -13.44 -16.93
N ALA A 70 -6.07 -13.22 -16.01
CA ALA A 70 -6.35 -14.15 -14.93
C ALA A 70 -6.61 -15.56 -15.49
N ARG A 71 -5.93 -16.57 -14.91
CA ARG A 71 -6.06 -17.97 -15.34
C ARG A 71 -7.35 -18.62 -14.87
N ASN A 72 -7.91 -18.14 -13.77
CA ASN A 72 -9.17 -18.63 -13.23
C ASN A 72 -10.33 -17.92 -13.93
N ALA A 73 -11.24 -18.68 -14.53
CA ALA A 73 -12.41 -18.13 -15.25
C ALA A 73 -13.33 -17.27 -14.36
N ASN A 74 -13.28 -17.44 -13.03
CA ASN A 74 -14.04 -16.65 -12.07
C ASN A 74 -13.31 -15.40 -11.57
N SER A 75 -12.06 -15.19 -11.99
CA SER A 75 -11.29 -13.98 -11.73
C SER A 75 -11.24 -13.09 -12.96
N THR A 76 -11.26 -11.78 -12.74
CA THR A 76 -11.26 -10.78 -13.82
C THR A 76 -10.24 -9.70 -13.49
N PHE A 77 -9.00 -9.92 -13.94
CA PHE A 77 -7.89 -8.99 -13.82
C PHE A 77 -6.80 -9.31 -14.84
N THR A 78 -5.95 -8.32 -15.12
CA THR A 78 -4.71 -8.48 -15.90
C THR A 78 -3.53 -8.39 -14.96
N LYS A 79 -2.66 -9.40 -14.92
CA LYS A 79 -1.36 -9.31 -14.26
C LYS A 79 -0.43 -8.48 -15.13
N THR A 80 0.10 -7.39 -14.58
CA THR A 80 0.94 -6.40 -15.28
C THR A 80 2.42 -6.49 -14.88
N ILE A 81 2.72 -7.05 -13.71
CA ILE A 81 4.09 -7.30 -13.24
C ILE A 81 4.18 -8.68 -12.61
N SER A 82 5.30 -9.37 -12.86
CA SER A 82 5.70 -10.57 -12.12
C SER A 82 7.22 -10.64 -12.03
N MET A 83 7.77 -10.23 -10.89
CA MET A 83 9.21 -10.23 -10.64
C MET A 83 9.51 -11.05 -9.38
N THR A 84 10.63 -11.77 -9.36
CA THR A 84 11.09 -12.50 -8.17
C THR A 84 12.58 -12.30 -7.98
N THR A 85 13.02 -12.15 -6.74
CA THR A 85 14.44 -12.00 -6.39
C THR A 85 15.27 -13.26 -6.70
N THR A 86 14.61 -14.42 -6.78
CA THR A 86 15.27 -15.72 -6.98
C THR A 86 15.59 -16.05 -8.44
N SER A 87 14.92 -15.39 -9.39
CA SER A 87 15.15 -15.63 -10.81
C SER A 87 16.28 -14.76 -11.32
N LYS A 88 17.29 -15.36 -11.98
CA LYS A 88 18.38 -14.63 -12.66
C LYS A 88 17.87 -13.54 -13.61
N LYS A 89 16.69 -13.72 -14.21
CA LYS A 89 16.06 -12.73 -15.10
C LYS A 89 15.72 -11.42 -14.39
N TRP A 90 15.40 -11.49 -13.10
CA TRP A 90 14.79 -10.41 -12.31
C TRP A 90 15.63 -9.97 -11.11
N GLN A 91 16.76 -10.63 -10.87
CA GLN A 91 17.71 -10.25 -9.83
C GLN A 91 18.14 -8.78 -10.01
N GLY A 92 17.96 -7.97 -8.98
CA GLY A 92 18.27 -6.53 -9.01
C GLY A 92 17.32 -5.67 -9.88
N LYS A 93 16.22 -6.24 -10.41
CA LYS A 93 15.26 -5.49 -11.25
C LYS A 93 13.99 -5.06 -10.55
N ILE A 94 13.78 -5.51 -9.32
CA ILE A 94 12.71 -4.98 -8.47
C ILE A 94 13.02 -3.51 -8.20
N PRO A 95 12.13 -2.57 -8.56
CA PRO A 95 12.41 -1.16 -8.35
C PRO A 95 12.53 -0.85 -6.85
N PRO A 96 13.56 -0.09 -6.42
CA PRO A 96 13.82 0.19 -5.01
C PRO A 96 12.62 0.80 -4.26
N THR A 97 11.82 1.62 -4.95
CA THR A 97 10.60 2.24 -4.42
C THR A 97 9.63 1.22 -3.81
N PHE A 98 9.48 0.04 -4.41
CA PHE A 98 8.60 -1.00 -3.85
C PHE A 98 9.14 -1.55 -2.53
N LEU A 99 10.45 -1.73 -2.45
CA LEU A 99 11.10 -2.25 -1.24
C LEU A 99 11.01 -1.22 -0.11
N GLU A 100 11.27 0.05 -0.43
CA GLU A 100 11.15 1.15 0.53
C GLU A 100 9.75 1.26 1.12
N TYR A 101 8.71 1.29 0.28
CA TYR A 101 7.33 1.36 0.76
C TYR A 101 6.92 0.10 1.52
N CYS A 102 7.41 -1.07 1.11
CA CYS A 102 7.19 -2.31 1.84
C CYS A 102 7.79 -2.26 3.25
N ASP A 103 9.05 -1.85 3.38
CA ASP A 103 9.73 -1.76 4.67
C ASP A 103 9.02 -0.79 5.62
N ARG A 104 8.61 0.38 5.09
CA ARG A 104 7.81 1.35 5.86
C ARG A 104 6.46 0.79 6.28
N ALA A 105 5.73 0.12 5.38
CA ALA A 105 4.42 -0.45 5.70
C ALA A 105 4.52 -1.52 6.78
N VAL A 106 5.55 -2.37 6.72
CA VAL A 106 5.78 -3.41 7.73
C VAL A 106 6.15 -2.80 9.07
N LEU A 107 7.00 -1.77 9.08
CA LEU A 107 7.35 -1.07 10.30
C LEU A 107 6.12 -0.45 10.96
N GLU A 108 5.26 0.24 10.21
CA GLU A 108 4.01 0.80 10.75
C GLU A 108 3.05 -0.29 11.23
N ALA A 109 2.88 -1.36 10.46
CA ALA A 109 2.03 -2.48 10.84
C ALA A 109 2.50 -3.18 12.13
N SER A 110 3.81 -3.25 12.36
CA SER A 110 4.40 -3.83 13.58
C SER A 110 4.11 -3.01 14.84
N LYS A 111 3.88 -1.70 14.71
CA LYS A 111 3.45 -0.84 15.82
C LYS A 111 1.99 -1.12 16.21
N VAL A 112 1.16 -1.49 15.24
CA VAL A 112 -0.27 -1.81 15.44
C VAL A 112 -0.45 -3.23 15.98
N SER A 113 0.37 -4.18 15.51
CA SER A 113 0.31 -5.57 15.96
C SER A 113 1.70 -6.15 16.22
N PRO A 114 2.01 -6.55 17.47
CA PRO A 114 3.31 -7.14 17.81
C PRO A 114 3.56 -8.52 17.17
N SER A 115 2.52 -9.11 16.58
CA SER A 115 2.64 -10.37 15.85
C SER A 115 3.23 -10.21 14.44
N ILE A 116 3.25 -8.99 13.92
CA ILE A 116 3.88 -8.64 12.64
C ILE A 116 5.35 -8.29 12.92
N PRO A 117 6.33 -8.91 12.23
CA PRO A 117 7.73 -8.57 12.42
C PRO A 117 8.00 -7.13 11.96
N PRO A 118 9.01 -6.45 12.53
CA PRO A 118 9.34 -5.07 12.16
C PRO A 118 9.99 -4.95 10.77
N SER A 119 10.38 -6.07 10.16
CA SER A 119 10.89 -6.13 8.79
C SER A 119 10.56 -7.46 8.13
N ILE A 120 10.47 -7.44 6.81
CA ILE A 120 10.40 -8.63 5.96
C ILE A 120 11.33 -8.44 4.77
N SER A 121 11.65 -9.52 4.06
CA SER A 121 12.41 -9.45 2.81
C SER A 121 11.54 -9.96 1.67
N PRO A 122 10.90 -9.08 0.88
CA PRO A 122 10.05 -9.49 -0.23
C PRO A 122 10.82 -10.37 -1.23
N THR A 123 10.29 -11.55 -1.52
CA THR A 123 10.90 -12.51 -2.45
C THR A 123 10.35 -12.39 -3.87
N TYR A 124 9.19 -11.74 -4.01
CA TYR A 124 8.55 -11.47 -5.28
C TYR A 124 7.63 -10.26 -5.18
N ILE A 125 7.32 -9.69 -6.35
CA ILE A 125 6.35 -8.62 -6.51
C ILE A 125 5.46 -8.97 -7.69
N THR A 126 4.17 -8.73 -7.50
CA THR A 126 3.16 -8.82 -8.55
C THR A 126 2.28 -7.60 -8.53
N SER A 127 1.86 -7.15 -9.71
CA SER A 127 0.85 -6.12 -9.86
C SER A 127 -0.29 -6.66 -10.71
N PHE A 128 -1.51 -6.30 -10.31
CA PHE A 128 -2.75 -6.69 -10.97
C PHE A 128 -3.55 -5.44 -11.29
N ARG A 129 -4.04 -5.36 -12.51
CA ARG A 129 -4.97 -4.33 -12.97
C ARG A 129 -6.36 -4.95 -13.06
N TYR A 130 -7.29 -4.45 -12.25
CA TYR A 130 -8.69 -4.81 -12.30
C TYR A 130 -9.44 -3.82 -13.22
N PRO A 131 -10.39 -4.29 -14.05
CA PRO A 131 -11.32 -3.38 -14.71
C PRO A 131 -12.22 -2.70 -13.67
N VAL A 132 -12.68 -1.48 -13.98
CA VAL A 132 -13.62 -0.73 -13.14
C VAL A 132 -14.90 -1.53 -12.93
N ASP A 133 -15.43 -2.08 -14.01
CA ASP A 133 -16.64 -2.91 -13.98
C ASP A 133 -16.29 -4.40 -13.96
N GLY A 134 -16.81 -5.10 -12.94
CA GLY A 134 -16.71 -6.56 -12.85
C GLY A 134 -15.32 -7.10 -12.47
N GLY A 135 -14.38 -6.23 -12.08
CA GLY A 135 -13.07 -6.64 -11.56
C GLY A 135 -13.22 -7.47 -10.29
N LYS A 136 -12.63 -8.67 -10.27
CA LYS A 136 -12.74 -9.58 -9.12
C LYS A 136 -11.59 -10.57 -9.06
N LEU A 137 -11.31 -11.04 -7.86
CA LEU A 137 -10.39 -12.14 -7.59
C LEU A 137 -11.19 -13.31 -6.99
N THR A 138 -10.91 -14.52 -7.45
CA THR A 138 -11.51 -15.71 -6.85
C THR A 138 -10.91 -15.92 -5.44
N PRO A 139 -11.71 -16.34 -4.46
CA PRO A 139 -11.24 -16.79 -3.16
C PRO A 139 -10.01 -17.69 -3.24
N HIS A 140 -8.94 -17.33 -2.53
CA HIS A 140 -7.72 -18.15 -2.48
C HIS A 140 -6.94 -17.94 -1.18
N ILE A 141 -5.91 -18.77 -1.01
CA ILE A 141 -4.89 -18.64 0.03
C ILE A 141 -3.56 -18.56 -0.73
N ASP A 142 -2.73 -17.59 -0.37
CA ASP A 142 -1.38 -17.52 -0.93
C ASP A 142 -0.59 -18.78 -0.55
N TYR A 143 0.02 -19.39 -1.57
CA TYR A 143 0.66 -20.70 -1.43
C TYR A 143 1.90 -20.63 -0.52
N ASP A 144 2.59 -19.49 -0.54
CA ASP A 144 3.74 -19.24 0.33
C ASP A 144 3.24 -18.72 1.68
N SER A 145 3.69 -19.36 2.77
CA SER A 145 3.29 -19.03 4.14
C SER A 145 4.04 -17.81 4.70
N SER A 146 4.45 -16.90 3.83
CA SER A 146 5.18 -15.67 4.17
C SER A 146 4.22 -14.49 4.32
N TRP A 147 4.74 -13.38 4.84
CA TRP A 147 4.00 -12.13 4.98
C TRP A 147 3.73 -11.50 3.61
N VAL A 148 2.54 -10.95 3.43
CA VAL A 148 2.13 -10.27 2.21
C VAL A 148 1.82 -8.81 2.54
N VAL A 149 2.40 -7.91 1.76
CA VAL A 149 2.10 -6.47 1.81
C VAL A 149 1.37 -6.11 0.52
N LEU A 150 0.20 -5.49 0.67
CA LEU A 150 -0.65 -5.12 -0.45
C LEU A 150 -0.86 -3.62 -0.48
N PHE A 151 -0.49 -2.99 -1.59
CA PHE A 151 -0.81 -1.60 -1.89
C PHE A 151 -2.00 -1.55 -2.85
N SER A 152 -3.01 -0.76 -2.52
CA SER A 152 -4.15 -0.47 -3.40
C SER A 152 -4.03 0.94 -3.94
N LEU A 153 -4.18 1.10 -5.25
CA LEU A 153 -4.11 2.39 -5.96
C LEU A 153 -5.30 2.54 -6.89
N GLY A 154 -5.81 3.77 -7.03
CA GLY A 154 -6.97 4.07 -7.87
C GLY A 154 -8.29 3.82 -7.17
N GLU A 155 -9.21 3.12 -7.85
CA GLU A 155 -10.57 2.88 -7.34
C GLU A 155 -10.60 2.00 -6.09
N THR A 156 -11.59 2.25 -5.24
CA THR A 156 -11.75 1.48 -3.99
C THR A 156 -12.18 0.04 -4.29
N ALA A 157 -11.43 -0.92 -3.76
CA ALA A 157 -11.78 -2.33 -3.81
C ALA A 157 -12.44 -2.79 -2.50
N ARG A 158 -13.35 -3.76 -2.60
CA ARG A 158 -13.89 -4.47 -1.44
C ARG A 158 -13.04 -5.72 -1.19
N PHE A 159 -12.23 -5.68 -0.14
CA PHE A 159 -11.40 -6.80 0.27
C PHE A 159 -12.14 -7.66 1.29
N LEU A 160 -12.34 -8.95 1.00
CA LEU A 160 -13.04 -9.85 1.90
C LEU A 160 -12.06 -10.85 2.50
N ILE A 161 -12.08 -10.96 3.82
CA ILE A 161 -11.19 -11.84 4.57
C ILE A 161 -12.04 -12.88 5.28
N LYS A 162 -11.77 -14.15 5.03
CA LYS A 162 -12.42 -15.28 5.71
C LYS A 162 -11.40 -16.04 6.54
N PRO A 163 -11.71 -16.39 7.80
CA PRO A 163 -10.90 -17.35 8.53
C PRO A 163 -10.95 -18.70 7.82
N PRO A 164 -9.96 -19.58 8.01
CA PRO A 164 -10.01 -20.88 7.36
C PRO A 164 -11.22 -21.63 7.90
N LYS A 165 -11.93 -22.32 7.03
CA LYS A 165 -12.90 -23.30 7.51
C LYS A 165 -12.12 -24.32 8.34
N LYS A 166 -12.50 -24.48 9.62
CA LYS A 166 -12.05 -25.63 10.42
C LYS A 166 -12.35 -26.86 9.59
N ARG A 167 -11.30 -27.58 9.14
CA ARG A 167 -11.49 -28.92 8.60
C ARG A 167 -12.18 -29.69 9.71
N GLU A 168 -13.42 -30.13 9.49
CA GLU A 168 -14.04 -31.13 10.34
C GLU A 168 -13.03 -32.28 10.44
N THR A 169 -12.65 -32.58 11.68
CA THR A 169 -11.60 -33.54 12.01
C THR A 169 -12.05 -34.95 11.65
N GLY A 170 -12.02 -35.28 10.36
CA GLY A 170 -11.79 -36.63 9.90
C GLY A 170 -10.35 -37.00 10.25
N ARG A 171 -10.18 -37.61 11.42
CA ARG A 171 -8.98 -38.32 11.93
C ARG A 171 -7.70 -38.10 11.10
N GLY A 172 -7.00 -37.01 11.35
CA GLY A 172 -5.69 -36.76 10.78
C GLY A 172 -4.91 -35.81 11.66
N ARG A 173 -3.83 -36.30 12.29
CA ARG A 173 -2.91 -35.51 13.12
C ARG A 173 -2.29 -34.40 12.27
N GLY A 174 -2.75 -33.17 12.47
CA GLY A 174 -2.15 -31.97 11.89
C GLY A 174 -2.45 -30.77 12.78
N ARG A 175 -1.39 -30.13 13.29
CA ARG A 175 -1.48 -28.92 14.11
C ARG A 175 -2.29 -27.85 13.36
N GLY A 176 -3.39 -27.40 13.97
CA GLY A 176 -4.19 -26.30 13.46
C GLY A 176 -3.35 -25.03 13.43
N ARG A 177 -3.16 -24.47 12.23
CA ARG A 177 -2.74 -23.07 12.06
C ARG A 177 -3.94 -22.33 11.46
N GLU A 178 -4.23 -21.17 12.03
CA GLU A 178 -5.13 -20.19 11.41
C GLU A 178 -4.58 -19.83 10.02
N ARG A 179 -5.46 -19.72 9.04
CA ARG A 179 -5.17 -19.68 7.61
C ARG A 179 -6.19 -18.78 6.95
N VAL A 180 -5.80 -17.60 6.54
CA VAL A 180 -6.74 -16.60 6.05
C VAL A 180 -7.05 -16.87 4.57
N GLU A 181 -8.33 -16.96 4.22
CA GLU A 181 -8.85 -16.93 2.84
C GLU A 181 -9.11 -15.46 2.45
N ILE A 182 -8.60 -15.03 1.30
CA ILE A 182 -8.82 -13.70 0.73
C ILE A 182 -9.79 -13.84 -0.46
N LEU A 183 -10.88 -13.06 -0.50
CA LEU A 183 -11.84 -12.94 -1.63
C LEU A 183 -11.80 -11.54 -2.24
#